data_AF-A0A7X6YRV4-F1
#
_entry.id   AF-A0A7X6YRV4-F1
#
_cell.length_a   1.000
_cell.length_b   1.000
_cell.length_c   1.000
_cell.angle_alpha   90.00
_cell.angle_beta   90.00
_cell.angle_gamma   90.00
#
_symmetry.space_group_name_H-M   'P 1'
#
loop_
_entity.id
_entity.type
_entity.pdbx_description
1 polymer ?
#
loop_
_entity_poly.entity_id
_entity_poly.type
_entity_poly.pdbx_seq_one_letter_code
_entity_poly.pdbx_strand_id
1 'polypeptide(L)'
;MSLICSDSKFALVEMRKKSFSEVVSHIYDVDLILVEGYKEEKLTKIGLCRAAGGQGFTSDLSEFIAIVTDAEDIDTELPKFDLDDIEGLADFILKNKDSFTHSHELGHSC
;
A
#
# COMPACT_ATOMS: atom_id res chain seq x y z
N MET A 1 11.31 -23.49 5.96
CA MET A 1 11.50 -22.79 4.67
C MET A 1 11.12 -23.76 3.59
N SER A 2 10.06 -23.49 2.84
CA SER A 2 9.65 -24.30 1.69
C SER A 2 9.75 -23.45 0.43
N LEU A 3 10.28 -24.05 -0.63
CA LEU A 3 10.44 -23.44 -1.94
C LEU A 3 9.56 -24.22 -2.93
N ILE A 4 8.65 -23.52 -3.61
CA ILE A 4 7.81 -24.08 -4.66
C ILE A 4 8.18 -23.38 -5.95
N CYS A 5 8.58 -24.13 -6.97
CA CYS A 5 9.04 -23.59 -8.25
C CYS A 5 8.38 -24.33 -9.42
N SER A 6 8.11 -23.58 -10.48
CA SER A 6 7.63 -24.05 -11.78
C SER A 6 8.37 -23.27 -12.89
N ASP A 7 8.00 -23.50 -14.14
CA ASP A 7 8.53 -22.77 -15.29
C ASP A 7 8.29 -21.24 -15.22
N SER A 8 7.23 -20.81 -14.53
CA SER A 8 6.73 -19.43 -14.56
C SER A 8 6.42 -18.84 -13.19
N LYS A 9 6.54 -19.62 -12.11
CA LYS A 9 6.17 -19.19 -10.76
C LYS A 9 7.15 -19.69 -9.73
N PHE A 10 7.43 -18.83 -8.76
CA PHE A 10 8.22 -19.10 -7.58
C PHE A 10 7.46 -18.68 -6.33
N ALA A 11 7.47 -19.51 -5.29
CA ALA A 11 6.93 -19.15 -3.98
C ALA A 11 7.90 -19.55 -2.86
N LEU A 12 8.13 -18.60 -1.95
CA LEU A 12 8.93 -18.76 -0.73
C LEU A 12 7.99 -18.79 0.48
N VAL A 13 7.96 -19.90 1.22
CA VAL A 13 7.09 -20.03 2.40
C VAL A 13 7.94 -20.21 3.66
N GLU A 14 7.76 -19.29 4.61
CA GLU A 14 8.46 -19.29 5.90
C GLU A 14 7.49 -19.16 7.07
N MET A 15 7.65 -20.02 8.07
CA MET A 15 6.88 -19.96 9.31
C MET A 15 7.71 -19.30 10.42
N ARG A 16 8.12 -18.04 10.18
CA ARG A 16 8.80 -17.19 11.17
C ARG A 16 8.37 -15.74 10.98
N LYS A 17 8.41 -14.96 12.06
CA LYS A 17 8.19 -13.52 11.98
C LYS A 17 9.33 -12.88 11.18
N LYS A 18 8.97 -11.96 10.28
CA LYS A 18 9.91 -11.11 9.53
C LYS A 18 9.53 -9.65 9.73
N SER A 19 10.52 -8.77 9.70
CA SER A 19 10.26 -7.33 9.60
C SER A 19 9.70 -6.99 8.21
N PHE A 20 9.08 -5.83 8.10
CA PHE A 20 8.63 -5.31 6.80
C PHE A 20 9.82 -5.20 5.81
N SER A 21 10.96 -4.65 6.26
CA SER A 21 12.16 -4.52 5.44
C SER A 21 12.72 -5.85 4.92
N GLU A 22 12.70 -6.90 5.75
CA GLU A 22 13.10 -8.25 5.34
C GLU A 22 12.18 -8.80 4.24
N VAL A 23 10.86 -8.61 4.37
CA VAL A 23 9.89 -9.05 3.34
C VAL A 23 10.11 -8.30 2.04
N VAL A 24 10.20 -6.97 2.08
CA VAL A 24 10.37 -6.13 0.89
C VAL A 24 11.69 -6.41 0.18
N SER A 25 12.76 -6.75 0.91
CA SER A 25 14.06 -7.11 0.31
C SER A 25 14.02 -8.34 -0.62
N HIS A 26 12.96 -9.15 -0.56
CA HIS A 26 12.75 -10.28 -1.47
C HIS A 26 12.03 -9.92 -2.76
N ILE A 27 11.50 -8.69 -2.86
CA ILE A 27 10.78 -8.17 -4.02
C ILE A 27 11.73 -7.29 -4.82
N TYR A 28 11.87 -7.58 -6.11
CA TYR A 28 12.74 -6.87 -7.04
C TYR A 28 12.07 -6.84 -8.41
N ASP A 29 12.53 -5.92 -9.28
CA ASP A 29 12.04 -5.77 -10.67
C ASP A 29 10.52 -5.49 -10.76
N VAL A 30 10.03 -4.57 -9.91
CA VAL A 30 8.64 -4.12 -9.90
C VAL A 30 8.55 -2.59 -9.87
N ASP A 31 7.54 -2.04 -10.53
CA ASP A 31 7.28 -0.59 -10.53
C ASP A 31 6.54 -0.11 -9.28
N LEU A 32 5.78 -0.99 -8.62
CA LEU A 32 4.91 -0.65 -7.50
C LEU A 32 4.73 -1.83 -6.54
N ILE A 33 4.80 -1.55 -5.24
CA ILE A 33 4.45 -2.48 -4.17
C ILE A 33 3.24 -1.93 -3.42
N LEU A 34 2.13 -2.65 -3.46
CA LEU A 34 0.96 -2.35 -2.63
C LEU A 34 1.05 -3.12 -1.31
N VAL A 35 0.93 -2.40 -0.20
CA VAL A 35 1.02 -2.98 1.14
C VAL A 35 -0.34 -2.86 1.82
N GLU A 36 -0.91 -4.00 2.21
CA GLU A 36 -2.09 -4.07 3.07
C GLU A 36 -1.65 -4.40 4.50
N GLY A 37 -2.07 -3.57 5.47
CA GLY A 37 -1.65 -3.69 6.86
C GLY A 37 -0.40 -2.85 7.18
N TYR A 38 0.46 -3.34 8.08
CA TYR A 38 1.70 -2.66 8.52
C TYR A 38 1.51 -1.19 8.90
N LYS A 39 0.44 -0.88 9.67
CA LYS A 39 0.06 0.50 10.05
C LYS A 39 1.18 1.30 10.73
N GLU A 40 2.07 0.61 11.44
CA GLU A 40 3.21 1.19 12.15
C GLU A 40 4.38 1.59 11.22
N GLU A 41 4.43 1.05 10.00
CA GLU A 41 5.46 1.41 9.03
C GLU A 41 5.17 2.81 8.48
N LYS A 42 6.23 3.62 8.34
CA LYS A 42 6.15 5.00 7.84
C LYS A 42 6.07 5.01 6.31
N LEU A 43 5.05 4.37 5.77
CA LEU A 43 4.74 4.35 4.35
C LEU A 43 3.75 5.45 4.00
N THR A 44 3.70 5.78 2.73
CA THR A 44 2.58 6.55 2.18
C THR A 44 1.31 5.71 2.24
N LYS A 45 0.23 6.26 2.79
CA LYS A 45 -1.01 5.52 3.08
C LYS A 45 -2.21 6.14 2.36
N ILE A 46 -3.11 5.28 1.89
CA ILE A 46 -4.46 5.66 1.44
C ILE A 46 -5.43 5.19 2.53
N GLY A 47 -6.20 6.13 3.07
CA GLY A 47 -7.18 5.82 4.12
C GLY A 47 -8.40 5.12 3.54
N LEU A 48 -8.85 4.03 4.14
CA LEU A 48 -10.08 3.33 3.74
C LEU A 48 -11.04 3.31 4.92
N CYS A 49 -12.27 3.80 4.72
CA CYS A 49 -13.32 3.76 5.73
C CYS A 49 -14.67 3.45 5.10
N ARG A 50 -15.43 2.53 5.69
CA ARG A 50 -16.83 2.28 5.34
C ARG A 50 -17.74 2.80 6.44
N ALA A 51 -18.72 3.63 6.10
CA ALA A 51 -19.70 4.20 7.01
C ALA A 51 -20.44 3.11 7.82
N ALA A 52 -20.81 2.00 7.15
CA ALA A 52 -21.45 0.86 7.78
C ALA A 52 -20.58 0.14 8.84
N GLY A 53 -19.25 0.32 8.79
CA GLY A 53 -18.31 -0.35 9.70
C GLY A 53 -18.18 0.30 11.09
N GLY A 54 -18.62 1.55 11.24
CA GLY A 54 -18.66 2.29 12.52
C GLY A 54 -17.31 2.58 13.19
N GLN A 55 -16.18 2.17 12.59
CA GLN A 55 -14.84 2.25 13.18
C GLN A 55 -14.02 3.46 12.70
N GLY A 56 -14.49 4.19 11.69
CA GLY A 56 -13.77 5.33 11.12
C GLY A 56 -12.47 4.92 10.40
N PHE A 57 -11.58 5.88 10.17
CA PHE A 57 -10.26 5.62 9.62
C PHE A 57 -9.30 5.02 10.66
N THR A 58 -8.31 4.29 10.18
CA THR A 58 -7.35 3.59 11.05
C THR A 58 -6.27 4.48 11.67
N SER A 59 -6.14 5.71 11.19
CA SER A 59 -5.16 6.73 11.57
C SER A 59 -5.78 8.12 11.38
N ASP A 60 -5.10 9.16 11.86
CA ASP A 60 -5.48 10.55 11.57
C ASP A 60 -5.46 10.84 10.07
N LEU A 61 -6.37 11.72 9.61
CA LEU A 61 -6.47 12.07 8.20
C LEU A 61 -5.15 12.62 7.64
N SER A 62 -4.36 13.34 8.44
CA SER A 62 -3.07 13.90 8.04
C SER A 62 -2.00 12.85 7.71
N GLU A 63 -2.19 11.58 8.07
CA GLU A 63 -1.30 10.48 7.67
C GLU A 63 -1.60 9.94 6.28
N PHE A 64 -2.74 10.32 5.68
CA PHE A 64 -3.15 9.84 4.37
C PHE A 64 -2.89 10.86 3.27
N ILE A 65 -2.59 10.35 2.08
CA ILE A 65 -2.48 11.16 0.86
C ILE A 65 -3.78 11.24 0.07
N ALA A 66 -4.71 10.34 0.36
CA ALA A 66 -6.03 10.21 -0.23
C ALA A 66 -6.90 9.33 0.68
N ILE A 67 -8.22 9.44 0.55
CA ILE A 67 -9.18 8.61 1.26
C ILE A 67 -10.17 7.94 0.31
N VAL A 68 -10.59 6.73 0.67
CA VAL A 68 -11.59 5.94 -0.03
C VAL A 68 -12.71 5.67 0.97
N THR A 69 -13.91 6.23 0.74
CA THR A 69 -15.00 6.13 1.70
C THR A 69 -16.37 6.43 1.09
N ASP A 70 -17.39 5.75 1.61
CA ASP A 70 -18.82 6.00 1.37
C ASP A 70 -19.46 6.92 2.44
N ALA A 71 -18.67 7.49 3.36
CA ALA A 71 -19.16 8.46 4.33
C ALA A 71 -19.27 9.85 3.68
N GLU A 72 -20.43 10.49 3.78
CA GLU A 72 -20.71 11.79 3.16
C GLU A 72 -20.03 12.96 3.89
N ASP A 73 -20.07 12.96 5.23
CA ASP A 73 -19.64 14.08 6.07
C ASP A 73 -18.18 13.96 6.57
N ILE A 74 -17.21 13.99 5.65
CA ILE A 74 -15.78 14.03 6.02
C ILE A 74 -15.21 15.41 5.69
N ASP A 75 -14.81 16.15 6.74
CA ASP A 75 -14.14 17.44 6.60
C ASP A 75 -12.64 17.23 6.32
N THR A 76 -12.24 17.27 5.04
CA THR A 76 -10.85 17.11 4.61
C THR A 76 -10.58 17.77 3.27
N GLU A 77 -9.34 18.23 3.08
CA GLU A 77 -8.83 18.71 1.79
C GLU A 77 -8.20 17.58 0.95
N LEU A 78 -8.14 16.35 1.48
CA LEU A 78 -7.56 15.21 0.77
C LEU A 78 -8.43 14.77 -0.41
N PRO A 79 -7.80 14.24 -1.49
CA PRO A 79 -8.54 13.53 -2.53
C PRO A 79 -9.41 12.44 -1.93
N LYS A 80 -10.72 12.49 -2.21
CA LYS A 80 -11.71 11.52 -1.76
C LYS A 80 -12.24 10.73 -2.95
N PHE A 81 -12.26 9.42 -2.81
CA PHE A 81 -12.79 8.47 -3.80
C PHE A 81 -13.94 7.67 -3.18
N ASP A 82 -14.95 7.35 -3.98
CA ASP A 82 -15.98 6.38 -3.58
C ASP A 82 -15.42 4.96 -3.56
N LEU A 83 -16.08 4.05 -2.84
CA LEU A 83 -15.65 2.64 -2.73
C LEU A 83 -15.58 1.93 -4.09
N ASP A 84 -16.38 2.38 -5.06
CA ASP A 84 -16.47 1.82 -6.41
C ASP A 84 -15.67 2.63 -7.44
N ASP A 85 -15.02 3.75 -7.06
CA ASP A 85 -14.19 4.57 -7.95
C ASP A 85 -12.77 3.99 -8.11
N ILE A 86 -12.71 2.81 -8.71
CA ILE A 86 -11.47 2.06 -8.92
C ILE A 86 -10.58 2.77 -9.95
N GLU A 87 -11.16 3.27 -11.03
CA GLU A 87 -10.41 3.94 -12.10
C GLU A 87 -9.81 5.26 -11.62
N GLY A 88 -10.57 6.10 -10.91
CA GLY A 88 -10.08 7.35 -10.34
C GLY A 88 -8.95 7.12 -9.34
N LEU A 89 -9.08 6.12 -8.48
CA LEU A 89 -8.03 5.77 -7.53
C LEU A 89 -6.76 5.23 -8.21
N ALA A 90 -6.90 4.37 -9.22
CA ALA A 90 -5.77 3.83 -9.96
C ALA A 90 -5.01 4.95 -10.71
N ASP A 91 -5.74 5.86 -11.37
CA ASP A 91 -5.17 7.03 -12.02
C ASP A 91 -4.42 7.92 -11.04
N PHE A 92 -4.98 8.14 -9.85
CA PHE A 92 -4.33 8.90 -8.79
C PHE A 92 -3.03 8.23 -8.35
N ILE A 93 -3.02 6.92 -8.14
CA ILE A 93 -1.81 6.17 -7.77
C ILE A 93 -0.74 6.30 -8.86
N LEU A 94 -1.10 6.11 -10.12
CA LEU A 94 -0.16 6.18 -11.25
C LEU A 94 0.43 7.59 -11.45
N LYS A 95 -0.39 8.64 -11.31
CA LYS A 95 0.06 10.03 -11.45
C LYS A 95 1.04 10.46 -10.36
N ASN A 96 0.93 9.87 -9.18
CA ASN A 96 1.73 10.24 -8.02
C ASN A 96 2.85 9.24 -7.70
N LYS A 97 3.07 8.21 -8.53
CA LYS A 97 4.05 7.14 -8.30
C LYS A 97 5.44 7.64 -7.91
N ASP A 98 5.91 8.73 -8.54
CA ASP A 98 7.24 9.28 -8.31
C ASP A 98 7.36 9.94 -6.93
N SER A 99 6.25 10.44 -6.38
CA SER A 99 6.17 11.05 -5.05
C SER A 99 6.08 10.01 -3.92
N PHE A 100 5.81 8.74 -4.25
CA PHE A 100 5.68 7.64 -3.28
C PHE A 100 6.95 6.81 -3.15
N THR A 101 7.93 7.09 -4.01
CA THR A 101 9.22 6.39 -4.05
C THR A 101 10.00 6.68 -2.78
N HIS A 102 9.94 5.76 -1.82
CA HIS A 102 10.91 5.68 -0.75
C HIS A 102 12.19 5.07 -1.36
N SER A 103 13.08 5.94 -1.84
CA SER A 103 14.36 5.55 -2.42
C SER A 103 15.13 4.69 -1.41
N HIS A 104 15.13 3.38 -1.63
CA HIS A 104 16.13 2.52 -1.05
C HIS A 104 17.32 2.54 -2.01
N GLU A 105 18.40 3.19 -1.61
CA GLU A 105 19.71 2.94 -2.22
C GLU A 105 20.09 1.48 -1.94
N LEU A 106 19.59 0.56 -2.75
CA LEU A 106 20.11 -0.80 -2.82
C LEU A 106 20.98 -0.84 -4.06
N GLY A 107 22.26 -0.55 -3.83
CA GLY A 107 23.33 -0.61 -4.81
C GLY A 107 23.57 -2.02 -5.32
N HIS A 108 22.74 -2.49 -6.24
CA HIS A 108 23.03 -3.63 -7.09
C HIS A 108 22.97 -3.19 -8.54
N SER A 109 24.17 -3.02 -9.10
CA SER A 109 24.43 -2.82 -10.53
C SER A 109 23.72 -3.89 -11.35
N CYS A 110 23.24 -3.43 -12.51
CA CYS A 110 22.93 -4.22 -13.70
C CYS A 110 23.90 -5.40 -13.91
#